data_AF-A0A924VLW2-F1
#
_entry.id   AF-A0A924VLW2-F1
#
_cell.length_a   1.000
_cell.length_b   1.000
_cell.length_c   1.000
_cell.angle_alpha   90.00
_cell.angle_beta   90.00
_cell.angle_gamma   90.00
#
_symmetry.space_group_name_H-M   'P 1'
#
loop_
_entity.id
_entity.type
_entity.pdbx_description
1 polymer ?
#
loop_
_entity_poly.entity_id
_entity_poly.type
_entity_poly.pdbx_seq_one_letter_code
_entity_poly.pdbx_strand_id
1 'polypeptide(L)'
;MAKKTIARVAYDPIREAHNLGLRSNHAYVLGFVSIGLSLMAWQVSRLKKSDDKAQSDRWGIFIGHWAATFFAIGLALKNEE
;
A
#
# COMPACT_ATOMS: atom_id res chain seq x y z
N MET A 1 11.77 28.24 16.40
CA MET A 1 10.37 28.74 16.21
C MET A 1 9.96 28.77 14.75
N ALA A 2 10.80 29.23 13.80
CA ALA A 2 10.50 29.32 12.37
C ALA A 2 10.16 27.98 11.66
N LYS A 3 10.80 26.85 12.01
CA LYS A 3 10.46 25.52 11.44
C LYS A 3 9.01 25.12 11.69
N LYS A 4 8.45 25.47 12.86
CA LYS A 4 7.06 25.16 13.24
C LYS A 4 6.06 26.01 12.47
N THR A 5 6.46 27.22 12.06
CA THR A 5 5.65 28.15 11.27
C THR A 5 5.60 27.74 9.80
N ILE A 6 6.72 27.30 9.21
CA ILE A 6 6.77 26.84 7.81
C ILE A 6 5.99 25.52 7.62
N ALA A 7 6.08 24.60 8.60
CA ALA A 7 5.27 23.37 8.61
C ALA A 7 3.75 23.61 8.78
N ARG A 8 3.33 24.85 9.11
CA ARG A 8 1.91 25.21 9.24
C ARG A 8 1.31 25.75 7.94
N VAL A 9 2.13 26.05 6.94
CA VAL A 9 1.71 26.60 5.64
C VAL A 9 1.65 25.50 4.56
N ALA A 10 2.41 24.42 4.70
CA ALA A 10 2.37 23.28 3.80
C ALA A 10 1.32 22.25 4.25
N TYR A 11 0.47 21.81 3.32
CA TYR A 11 -0.47 20.71 3.54
C TYR A 11 0.32 19.41 3.75
N ASP A 12 0.06 18.72 4.86
CA ASP A 12 0.67 17.44 5.19
C ASP A 12 -0.37 16.31 5.02
N PRO A 13 -0.32 15.55 3.91
CA PRO A 13 -1.31 14.51 3.64
C PRO A 13 -1.25 13.35 4.64
N ILE A 14 -0.08 13.07 5.23
CA ILE A 14 0.09 11.95 6.17
C ILE A 14 -0.53 12.32 7.52
N ARG A 15 -0.32 13.56 7.97
CA ARG A 15 -0.93 14.05 9.21
C ARG A 15 -2.45 14.10 9.11
N GLU A 16 -3.01 14.56 7.99
CA GLU A 16 -4.46 14.54 7.79
C GLU A 16 -5.02 13.12 7.73
N ALA A 17 -4.34 12.21 7.04
CA ALA A 17 -4.70 10.78 7.04
C ALA A 17 -4.71 10.20 8.47
N HIS A 18 -3.70 10.51 9.28
CA HIS A 18 -3.62 10.08 10.67
C HIS A 18 -4.75 10.68 11.54
N ASN A 19 -5.07 11.96 11.34
CA ASN A 19 -6.18 12.63 12.02
C ASN A 19 -7.55 12.02 11.67
N LEU A 20 -7.71 11.53 10.44
CA LEU A 20 -8.89 10.76 10.00
C LEU A 20 -8.96 9.35 10.59
N GLY A 21 -7.96 8.94 11.38
CA GLY A 21 -7.93 7.64 12.05
C GLY A 21 -7.12 6.57 11.32
N LEU A 22 -6.45 6.90 10.21
CA LEU A 22 -5.51 5.96 9.61
C LEU A 22 -4.31 5.76 10.55
N ARG A 23 -3.79 4.54 10.56
CA ARG A 23 -2.71 4.09 11.44
C ARG A 23 -1.75 3.24 10.63
N SER A 24 -0.50 3.19 11.07
CA SER A 24 0.58 2.42 10.45
C SER A 24 0.17 0.95 10.26
N ASN A 25 -0.50 0.35 11.24
CA ASN A 25 -1.00 -1.02 11.17
C ASN A 25 -1.98 -1.25 10.00
N HIS A 26 -2.89 -0.32 9.70
CA HIS A 26 -3.80 -0.49 8.56
C HIS A 26 -3.03 -0.56 7.24
N ALA A 27 -2.04 0.33 7.07
CA ALA A 27 -1.20 0.35 5.88
C ALA A 27 -0.33 -0.91 5.79
N TYR A 28 0.24 -1.40 6.90
CA TYR A 28 1.00 -2.65 6.90
C TYR A 28 0.13 -3.86 6.55
N VAL A 29 -1.10 -3.95 7.08
CA VAL A 29 -2.05 -5.00 6.70
C VAL A 29 -2.34 -4.95 5.21
N LEU A 30 -2.60 -3.77 4.63
CA LEU A 30 -2.81 -3.61 3.19
C LEU A 30 -1.59 -4.06 2.37
N GLY A 31 -0.37 -3.78 2.85
CA GLY A 31 0.86 -4.24 2.22
C GLY A 31 0.95 -5.76 2.15
N PHE A 32 0.68 -6.46 3.26
CA PHE A 32 0.66 -7.92 3.30
C PHE A 32 -0.49 -8.51 2.47
N VAL A 33 -1.68 -7.90 2.49
CA VAL A 33 -2.81 -8.31 1.64
C VAL A 33 -2.45 -8.20 0.16
N SER A 34 -1.75 -7.15 -0.25
CA SER A 34 -1.26 -6.98 -1.63
C SER A 34 -0.36 -8.13 -2.06
N ILE A 35 0.58 -8.54 -1.20
CA ILE A 35 1.47 -9.68 -1.44
C ILE A 35 0.65 -10.96 -1.55
N GLY A 36 -0.24 -11.21 -0.59
CA GLY A 36 -1.09 -12.40 -0.56
C GLY A 36 -1.96 -12.53 -1.82
N LEU A 37 -2.64 -11.45 -2.22
CA LEU A 37 -3.46 -11.42 -3.42
C LEU A 37 -2.64 -11.65 -4.70
N SER A 38 -1.42 -11.10 -4.78
CA SER A 38 -0.51 -11.35 -5.91
C SER A 38 -0.15 -12.84 -6.04
N LEU A 39 0.21 -13.48 -4.92
CA LEU A 39 0.53 -14.90 -4.87
C LEU A 39 -0.69 -15.77 -5.20
N MET A 40 -1.87 -15.41 -4.68
CA MET A 40 -3.13 -16.10 -5.00
C MET A 40 -3.48 -15.99 -6.48
N ALA A 41 -3.34 -14.81 -7.08
CA ALA A 41 -3.59 -14.59 -8.50
C ALA A 41 -2.65 -15.45 -9.38
N TRP A 42 -1.38 -15.52 -9.01
CA TRP A 42 -0.41 -16.41 -9.68
C TRP A 42 -0.78 -17.89 -9.51
N GLN A 43 -1.17 -18.32 -8.30
CA GLN A 43 -1.53 -19.71 -8.04
C GLN A 43 -2.78 -20.12 -8.85
N VAL A 44 -3.79 -19.24 -8.93
CA VAL A 44 -4.99 -19.45 -9.75
C VAL A 44 -4.63 -19.51 -11.24
N SER A 45 -3.74 -18.64 -11.71
CA SER A 45 -3.21 -18.64 -13.08
C SER A 45 -2.55 -19.97 -13.45
N ARG A 46 -1.82 -20.60 -12.52
CA ARG A 46 -1.18 -21.90 -12.74
C ARG A 46 -2.16 -23.07 -12.87
N LEU A 47 -3.34 -22.98 -12.24
CA LEU A 47 -4.37 -24.02 -12.27
C LEU A 47 -5.26 -23.96 -13.52
N LYS A 48 -5.33 -22.79 -14.18
CA LYS A 48 -6.11 -22.62 -15.42
C LYS A 48 -5.32 -23.11 -16.64
N LYS A 49 -6.03 -23.76 -17.58
CA LYS A 49 -5.49 -24.24 -18.87
C LYS A 49 -5.79 -23.30 -20.06
N SER A 50 -6.48 -22.16 -19.87
CA SER A 50 -6.87 -21.24 -20.95
C SER A 50 -5.87 -20.11 -21.19
N ASP A 51 -6.07 -19.38 -22.29
CA ASP A 51 -5.30 -18.20 -22.73
C ASP A 51 -5.29 -17.02 -21.71
N ASP A 52 -6.16 -17.04 -20.69
CA ASP A 52 -6.26 -15.95 -19.70
C ASP A 52 -5.06 -15.87 -18.74
N LYS A 53 -4.14 -16.83 -18.83
CA LYS A 53 -2.96 -16.94 -17.97
C LYS A 53 -2.10 -15.67 -17.99
N ALA A 54 -1.85 -15.15 -19.19
CA ALA A 54 -1.05 -13.94 -19.37
C ALA A 54 -1.70 -12.69 -18.76
N GLN A 55 -3.05 -12.63 -18.75
CA GLN A 55 -3.79 -11.53 -18.14
C GLN A 55 -3.78 -11.63 -16.61
N SER A 56 -3.97 -12.84 -16.07
CA SER A 56 -3.93 -13.10 -14.62
C SER A 56 -2.56 -12.78 -14.02
N ASP A 57 -1.47 -13.13 -14.72
CA ASP A 57 -0.10 -12.87 -14.26
C ASP A 57 0.19 -11.35 -14.21
N ARG A 58 -0.28 -10.58 -15.21
CA ARG A 58 -0.13 -9.11 -15.22
C ARG A 58 -0.89 -8.46 -14.06
N TRP A 59 -2.12 -8.91 -13.80
CA TRP A 59 -2.90 -8.43 -12.66
C TRP A 59 -2.26 -8.77 -11.32
N GLY A 60 -1.74 -9.99 -11.18
CA GLY A 60 -1.01 -10.41 -9.98
C GLY A 60 0.21 -9.52 -9.71
N ILE A 61 1.03 -9.24 -10.74
CA ILE A 61 2.20 -8.35 -10.62
C ILE A 61 1.78 -6.92 -10.25
N PHE A 62 0.73 -6.39 -10.90
CA PHE A 62 0.23 -5.05 -10.61
C PHE A 62 -0.23 -4.90 -9.16
N ILE A 63 -1.00 -5.87 -8.64
CA ILE A 63 -1.44 -5.86 -7.25
C ILE A 63 -0.23 -5.99 -6.31
N GLY A 64 0.73 -6.87 -6.61
CA GLY A 64 1.91 -7.07 -5.77
C GLY A 64 2.77 -5.82 -5.58
N HIS A 65 2.85 -4.96 -6.60
CA HIS A 65 3.66 -3.73 -6.55
C HIS A 65 3.22 -2.74 -5.46
N TRP A 66 1.92 -2.65 -5.18
CA TRP A 66 1.37 -1.73 -4.18
C TRP A 66 1.83 -2.03 -2.76
N ALA A 67 2.38 -3.21 -2.49
CA ALA A 67 2.92 -3.57 -1.18
C ALA A 67 3.98 -2.56 -0.70
N ALA A 68 4.92 -2.18 -1.57
CA ALA A 68 5.97 -1.22 -1.24
C ALA A 68 5.38 0.16 -0.89
N THR A 69 4.37 0.60 -1.64
CA THR A 69 3.67 1.86 -1.37
C THR A 69 2.98 1.85 -0.02
N PHE A 70 2.23 0.78 0.29
CA PHE A 70 1.54 0.65 1.57
C PHE A 70 2.53 0.60 2.75
N PHE A 71 3.65 -0.11 2.62
CA PHE A 71 4.68 -0.12 3.67
C PHE A 71 5.34 1.25 3.85
N ALA A 72 5.62 1.99 2.77
CA ALA A 72 6.15 3.35 2.86
C ALA A 72 5.16 4.30 3.56
N ILE A 73 3.87 4.24 3.21
CA ILE A 73 2.82 5.01 3.89
C ILE A 73 2.72 4.61 5.35
N GLY A 74 2.80 3.31 5.67
CA GLY A 74 2.78 2.84 7.05
C GLY A 74 3.96 3.34 7.87
N LEU A 75 5.17 3.40 7.28
CA LEU A 75 6.34 4.00 7.91
C LEU A 75 6.16 5.51 8.15
N ALA A 76 5.58 6.23 7.19
CA ALA A 76 5.28 7.65 7.35
C ALA A 76 4.23 7.89 8.45
N LEU A 77 3.12 7.13 8.46
CA LEU A 77 2.10 7.21 9.49
C LEU A 77 2.65 6.89 10.88
N LYS A 78 3.59 5.93 10.99
CA LYS A 78 4.23 5.59 12.26
C LYS A 78 5.08 6.72 12.85
N ASN A 79 5.51 7.69 12.04
CA ASN A 79 6.19 8.89 12.53
C ASN A 79 5.22 9.95 13.07
N GLU A 80 3.93 9.87 12.70
CA GLU A 80 2.84 10.76 13.18
C GLU A 80 2.07 10.18 14.36
N GLU A 81 2.20 8.86 14.61
CA GLU A 81 1.65 8.15 15.78
C GLU A 81 2.40 8.50 17.08
#